data_AF-A0A101FPZ1-F1
#
_entry.id   AF-A0A101FPZ1-F1
#
_cell.length_a   1.000
_cell.length_b   1.000
_cell.length_c   1.000
_cell.angle_alpha   90.00
_cell.angle_beta   90.00
_cell.angle_gamma   90.00
#
_symmetry.space_group_name_H-M   'P 1'
#
loop_
_entity.id
_entity.type
_entity.pdbx_description
1 polymer ?
#
loop_
_entity_poly.entity_id
_entity_poly.type
_entity_poly.pdbx_seq_one_letter_code
_entity_poly.pdbx_strand_id
1 'polypeptide(L)'
;MLRNRAVSLAALSTVPFVMVLGNSMLIPVLPDLKRALHLTSCEASLVITLFSVPAGLVIPLCGYLSDRYGRKKVIIPALLLYGLGGLVAGVAALANLKGSFLWLLGGRVLQGIGAAGTAPIAMALTGDIFQGAERSRALGVIEAANGMGKVASPIIGSALGLISWWAPFFAFPSLNVLSAGAVWQGTRETKRRQTETGLRAHLRALAGVFERRTGLLLTSFLTGMLVLLTLFGLLFYLSELLEGRYHMSGIVKGAVLAIPIFFMASTSYLTGLLVKKRFGVMRVAVISGVVLVAFHWVCYLS
;
A
#
# COMPACT_ATOMS: atom_id res chain seq x y z
N MET A 1 2.47 -11.32 29.49
CA MET A 1 1.98 -11.69 28.13
C MET A 1 1.34 -10.52 27.38
N LEU A 2 0.50 -9.69 28.01
CA LEU A 2 -0.18 -8.55 27.36
C LEU A 2 0.77 -7.46 26.82
N ARG A 3 1.83 -7.10 27.58
CA ARG A 3 2.83 -6.11 27.14
C ARG A 3 3.51 -6.49 25.82
N ASN A 4 3.83 -7.77 25.63
CA ASN A 4 4.41 -8.26 24.37
C ASN A 4 3.43 -8.25 23.21
N ARG A 5 2.12 -8.46 23.44
CA ARG A 5 1.09 -8.39 22.39
C ARG A 5 0.87 -6.96 21.91
N ALA A 6 0.80 -5.99 22.82
CA ALA A 6 0.66 -4.57 22.46
C ALA A 6 1.87 -4.08 21.64
N VAL A 7 3.09 -4.44 22.06
CA VAL A 7 4.32 -4.15 21.32
C VAL A 7 4.33 -4.84 19.95
N SER A 8 3.88 -6.10 19.85
CA SER A 8 3.76 -6.79 18.55
C SER A 8 2.78 -6.09 17.63
N LEU A 9 1.62 -5.66 18.14
CA LEU A 9 0.62 -4.95 17.34
C LEU A 9 1.13 -3.58 16.87
N ALA A 10 1.79 -2.83 17.75
CA ALA A 10 2.40 -1.55 17.39
C ALA A 10 3.46 -1.73 16.29
N ALA A 11 4.36 -2.70 16.45
CA ALA A 11 5.36 -3.04 15.45
C ALA A 11 4.73 -3.44 14.11
N LEU A 12 3.73 -4.33 14.12
CA LEU A 12 3.03 -4.78 12.91
C LEU A 12 2.22 -3.67 12.24
N SER A 13 1.76 -2.67 13.00
CA SER A 13 1.05 -1.51 12.46
C SER A 13 1.97 -0.57 11.68
N THR A 14 3.28 -0.58 11.94
CA THR A 14 4.25 0.21 11.15
C THR A 14 4.38 -0.30 9.71
N VAL A 15 4.20 -1.61 9.50
CA VAL A 15 4.37 -2.26 8.19
C VAL A 15 3.36 -1.74 7.14
N PRO A 16 2.04 -1.79 7.35
CA PRO A 16 1.07 -1.24 6.41
C PRO A 16 1.18 0.28 6.29
N PHE A 17 1.53 0.98 7.38
CA PHE A 17 1.73 2.44 7.38
C PHE A 17 2.85 2.83 6.41
N VAL A 18 4.03 2.20 6.53
CA VAL A 18 5.15 2.44 5.61
C VAL A 18 4.79 1.98 4.20
N MET A 19 4.10 0.85 4.04
CA MET A 19 3.75 0.35 2.70
C MET A 19 2.98 1.36 1.84
N VAL A 20 1.99 2.04 2.41
CA VAL A 20 1.22 3.03 1.64
C VAL A 20 1.98 4.32 1.38
N LEU A 21 2.91 4.69 2.26
CA LEU A 21 3.77 5.86 2.07
C LEU A 21 4.60 5.74 0.79
N GLY A 22 5.20 4.57 0.53
CA GLY A 22 6.13 4.41 -0.59
C GLY A 22 5.52 4.60 -1.98
N ASN A 23 4.21 4.39 -2.16
CA ASN A 23 3.55 4.71 -3.41
C ASN A 23 2.93 6.12 -3.40
N SER A 24 2.28 6.48 -2.29
CA SER A 24 1.40 7.65 -2.24
C SER A 24 2.17 8.96 -2.03
N MET A 25 3.36 8.91 -1.42
CA MET A 25 4.24 10.09 -1.28
C MET A 25 4.75 10.62 -2.63
N LEU A 26 4.73 9.79 -3.69
CA LEU A 26 5.17 10.20 -5.01
C LEU A 26 4.14 11.03 -5.77
N ILE A 27 2.85 10.94 -5.40
CA ILE A 27 1.77 11.64 -6.10
C ILE A 27 1.99 13.16 -6.15
N PRO A 28 2.23 13.86 -5.03
CA PRO A 28 2.43 15.32 -5.07
C PRO A 28 3.70 15.75 -5.79
N VAL A 29 4.65 14.84 -6.02
CA VAL A 29 5.96 15.10 -6.64
C VAL A 29 6.04 14.56 -8.05
N LEU A 30 5.00 13.87 -8.50
CA LEU A 30 4.91 13.30 -9.84
C LEU A 30 4.91 14.38 -10.94
N PRO A 31 4.27 15.56 -10.77
CA PRO A 31 4.37 16.65 -11.74
C PRO A 31 5.82 17.14 -11.91
N ASP A 32 6.57 17.32 -10.82
CA ASP A 32 7.98 17.70 -10.85
C ASP A 32 8.84 16.63 -11.53
N LEU A 33 8.63 15.35 -11.18
CA LEU A 33 9.31 14.21 -11.80
C LEU A 33 9.08 14.18 -13.32
N LYS A 34 7.83 14.35 -13.74
CA LYS A 34 7.43 14.38 -15.16
C LYS A 34 8.14 15.51 -15.91
N ARG A 35 8.20 16.72 -15.33
CA ARG A 35 8.92 17.86 -15.91
C ARG A 35 10.43 17.65 -15.94
N ALA A 36 11.02 17.15 -14.85
CA ALA A 36 12.47 16.97 -14.72
C ALA A 36 13.02 15.89 -15.67
N LEU A 37 12.25 14.84 -15.93
CA LEU A 37 12.64 13.73 -16.80
C LEU A 37 12.03 13.82 -18.21
N HIS A 38 11.34 14.92 -18.53
CA HIS A 38 10.65 15.14 -19.82
C HIS A 38 9.72 13.99 -20.24
N LEU A 39 8.96 13.46 -19.27
CA LEU A 39 8.10 12.29 -19.47
C LEU A 39 6.72 12.66 -20.03
N THR A 40 6.17 11.76 -20.83
CA THR A 40 4.75 11.74 -21.17
C THR A 40 3.89 11.36 -19.96
N SER A 41 2.60 11.67 -20.00
CA SER A 41 1.65 11.23 -18.95
C SER A 41 1.59 9.70 -18.82
N CYS A 42 1.76 8.98 -19.94
CA CYS A 42 1.81 7.51 -19.94
C CYS A 42 3.03 7.01 -19.16
N GLU A 43 4.21 7.56 -19.43
CA GLU A 43 5.45 7.19 -18.71
C GLU A 43 5.40 7.53 -17.22
N ALA A 44 4.85 8.68 -16.85
CA ALA A 44 4.63 9.02 -15.44
C ALA A 44 3.70 8.02 -14.75
N SER A 45 2.65 7.54 -15.44
CA SER A 45 1.74 6.52 -14.91
C SER A 45 2.44 5.15 -14.72
N LEU A 46 3.43 4.82 -15.55
CA LEU A 46 4.22 3.59 -15.41
C LEU A 46 5.03 3.57 -14.11
N VAL A 47 5.48 4.73 -13.64
CA VAL A 47 6.17 4.84 -12.34
C VAL A 47 5.29 4.32 -11.21
N ILE A 48 3.99 4.63 -11.21
CA ILE A 48 3.05 4.13 -10.20
C ILE A 48 2.69 2.66 -10.47
N THR A 49 2.45 2.32 -11.74
CA THR A 49 1.97 0.99 -12.15
C THR A 49 2.99 -0.11 -11.89
N LEU A 50 4.27 0.13 -12.17
CA LEU A 50 5.34 -0.86 -11.99
C LEU A 50 5.70 -1.11 -10.52
N PHE A 51 5.12 -0.37 -9.58
CA PHE A 51 5.10 -0.76 -8.18
C PHE A 51 3.96 -1.75 -7.88
N SER A 52 2.74 -1.44 -8.32
CA SER A 52 1.54 -2.20 -7.95
C SER A 52 1.41 -3.55 -8.66
N VAL A 53 1.75 -3.63 -9.94
CA VAL A 53 1.59 -4.87 -10.73
C VAL A 53 2.51 -5.98 -10.21
N PRO A 54 3.83 -5.77 -10.04
CA PRO A 54 4.70 -6.80 -9.48
C PRO A 54 4.31 -7.19 -8.06
N ALA A 55 3.85 -6.23 -7.24
CA ALA A 55 3.34 -6.54 -5.91
C ALA A 55 2.17 -7.54 -5.98
N GLY A 56 1.16 -7.26 -6.81
CA GLY A 56 0.02 -8.15 -7.02
C GLY A 56 0.41 -9.58 -7.42
N LEU A 57 1.34 -9.71 -8.35
CA LEU A 57 1.81 -11.01 -8.87
C LEU A 57 2.61 -11.82 -7.84
N VAL A 58 3.37 -11.15 -6.97
CA VAL A 58 4.29 -11.80 -6.03
C VAL A 58 3.65 -12.09 -4.67
N ILE A 59 2.54 -11.43 -4.31
CA ILE A 59 1.82 -11.64 -3.03
C ILE A 59 1.56 -13.14 -2.73
N PRO A 60 1.04 -13.97 -3.66
CA PRO A 60 0.79 -15.38 -3.38
C PRO A 60 2.08 -16.15 -3.05
N LEU A 61 3.16 -15.85 -3.75
CA LEU A 61 4.47 -16.46 -3.52
C LEU A 61 5.01 -16.07 -2.13
N CYS A 62 4.94 -14.79 -1.76
CA CYS A 62 5.32 -14.33 -0.43
C CYS A 62 4.46 -14.97 0.67
N GLY A 63 3.16 -15.16 0.41
CA GLY A 63 2.25 -15.91 1.28
C GLY A 63 2.77 -17.31 1.57
N TYR A 64 3.02 -18.10 0.52
CA TYR A 64 3.61 -19.44 0.62
C TYR A 64 4.96 -19.46 1.37
N LEU A 65 5.88 -18.56 1.00
CA LEU A 65 7.19 -18.48 1.65
C LEU A 65 7.04 -18.18 3.15
N SER A 66 6.09 -17.32 3.52
CA SER A 66 5.88 -16.93 4.92
C SER A 66 5.21 -18.02 5.75
N ASP A 67 4.36 -18.85 5.14
CA ASP A 67 3.81 -20.06 5.78
C ASP A 67 4.92 -21.10 6.04
N ARG A 68 5.85 -21.26 5.09
CA ARG A 68 6.90 -22.28 5.15
C ARG A 68 8.09 -21.90 6.03
N TYR A 69 8.62 -20.70 5.86
CA TYR A 69 9.86 -20.26 6.52
C TYR A 69 9.61 -19.47 7.81
N GLY A 70 8.37 -19.00 8.03
CA GLY A 70 7.99 -18.13 9.13
C GLY A 70 7.63 -16.72 8.65
N ARG A 71 6.63 -16.12 9.29
CA ARG A 71 6.08 -14.81 8.90
C ARG A 71 7.12 -13.71 9.02
N LYS A 72 7.82 -13.68 10.15
CA LYS A 72 8.80 -12.62 10.44
C LYS A 72 10.03 -12.73 9.54
N LYS A 73 10.45 -13.96 9.20
CA LYS A 73 11.55 -14.22 8.26
C LYS A 73 11.26 -13.80 6.83
N VAL A 74 9.99 -13.53 6.48
CA VAL A 74 9.62 -12.97 5.17
C VAL A 74 9.40 -11.46 5.26
N ILE A 75 8.72 -10.97 6.30
CA ILE A 75 8.43 -9.52 6.45
C ILE A 75 9.72 -8.69 6.47
N ILE A 76 10.74 -9.10 7.23
CA ILE A 76 11.97 -8.31 7.41
C ILE A 76 12.74 -8.19 6.09
N PRO A 77 13.12 -9.27 5.38
CA PRO A 77 13.78 -9.16 4.07
C PRO A 77 12.91 -8.43 3.04
N ALA A 78 11.59 -8.61 3.07
CA ALA A 78 10.67 -7.92 2.18
C ALA A 78 10.70 -6.39 2.37
N LEU A 79 10.70 -5.90 3.62
CA LEU A 79 10.86 -4.48 3.93
C LEU A 79 12.22 -3.95 3.47
N LEU A 80 13.30 -4.72 3.66
CA LEU A 80 14.63 -4.32 3.19
C LEU A 80 14.71 -4.28 1.66
N LEU A 81 14.14 -5.27 0.97
CA LEU A 81 14.06 -5.30 -0.50
C LEU A 81 13.23 -4.13 -1.03
N TYR A 82 12.14 -3.81 -0.34
CA TYR A 82 11.32 -2.66 -0.66
C TYR A 82 12.12 -1.35 -0.52
N GLY A 83 12.84 -1.18 0.59
CA GLY A 83 13.75 -0.04 0.78
C GLY A 83 14.86 0.02 -0.27
N LEU A 84 15.48 -1.11 -0.61
CA LEU A 84 16.51 -1.19 -1.65
C LEU A 84 15.99 -0.73 -3.02
N GLY A 85 14.78 -1.14 -3.41
CA GLY A 85 14.16 -0.63 -4.63
C GLY A 85 13.92 0.89 -4.61
N GLY A 86 13.64 1.45 -3.43
CA GLY A 86 13.58 2.89 -3.21
C GLY A 86 14.92 3.56 -3.46
N LEU A 87 16.01 3.03 -2.88
CA LEU A 87 17.36 3.53 -3.08
C LEU A 87 17.80 3.45 -4.54
N VAL A 88 17.53 2.33 -5.23
CA VAL A 88 17.83 2.19 -6.66
C VAL A 88 17.12 3.28 -7.47
N ALA A 89 15.83 3.51 -7.21
CA ALA A 89 15.07 4.57 -7.87
C ALA A 89 15.59 5.98 -7.52
N GLY A 90 15.96 6.22 -6.26
CA GLY A 90 16.49 7.50 -5.79
C GLY A 90 17.86 7.83 -6.35
N VAL A 91 18.78 6.85 -6.40
CA VAL A 91 20.10 7.02 -7.02
C VAL A 91 19.97 7.24 -8.52
N ALA A 92 19.09 6.49 -9.19
CA ALA A 92 18.81 6.70 -10.62
C ALA A 92 18.29 8.12 -10.88
N ALA A 93 17.38 8.61 -10.03
CA ALA A 93 16.83 9.96 -10.09
C ALA A 93 17.87 11.05 -9.83
N LEU A 94 18.76 10.85 -8.87
CA LEU A 94 19.81 11.81 -8.50
C LEU A 94 20.93 11.89 -9.55
N ALA A 95 21.40 10.74 -10.04
CA ALA A 95 22.59 10.65 -10.86
C ALA A 95 22.39 11.12 -12.32
N ASN A 96 21.13 11.41 -12.72
CA ASN A 96 20.73 11.84 -14.07
C ASN A 96 21.44 11.07 -15.20
N LEU A 97 21.63 9.76 -14.99
CA LEU A 97 22.38 8.89 -15.89
C LEU A 97 21.61 8.69 -17.20
N LYS A 98 22.33 8.42 -18.30
CA LYS A 98 21.70 7.87 -19.52
C LYS A 98 20.93 6.59 -19.14
N GLY A 99 19.61 6.58 -19.37
CA GLY A 99 18.73 5.47 -18.95
C GLY A 99 18.21 5.57 -17.51
N SER A 100 18.33 6.72 -16.85
CA SER A 100 17.80 6.99 -15.49
C SER A 100 16.34 6.55 -15.32
N PHE A 101 15.50 6.78 -16.34
CA PHE A 101 14.10 6.36 -16.31
C PHE A 101 13.96 4.83 -16.20
N LEU A 102 14.72 4.03 -16.97
CA LEU A 102 14.66 2.57 -16.90
C LEU A 102 15.12 2.04 -15.55
N TRP A 103 16.17 2.62 -14.96
CA TRP A 103 16.63 2.26 -13.61
C TRP A 103 15.61 2.65 -12.53
N LEU A 104 14.96 3.80 -12.69
CA LEU A 104 13.85 4.21 -11.85
C LEU A 104 12.71 3.19 -11.93
N LEU A 105 12.29 2.80 -13.13
CA LEU A 105 11.28 1.76 -13.33
C LEU A 105 11.69 0.42 -12.72
N GLY A 106 12.95 0.00 -12.90
CA GLY A 106 13.51 -1.21 -12.28
C GLY A 106 13.47 -1.15 -10.74
N GLY A 107 13.80 0.01 -10.16
CA GLY A 107 13.65 0.27 -8.73
C GLY A 107 12.19 0.15 -8.27
N ARG A 108 11.22 0.59 -9.09
CA ARG A 108 9.79 0.45 -8.79
C ARG A 108 9.31 -1.00 -8.85
N VAL A 109 9.81 -1.78 -9.80
CA VAL A 109 9.55 -3.23 -9.85
C VAL A 109 10.10 -3.91 -8.60
N LEU A 110 11.33 -3.59 -8.20
CA LEU A 110 11.95 -4.12 -6.99
C LEU A 110 11.17 -3.73 -5.73
N GLN A 111 10.69 -2.48 -5.66
CA GLN A 111 9.80 -2.02 -4.60
C GLN A 111 8.50 -2.83 -4.55
N GLY A 112 7.88 -3.11 -5.70
CA GLY A 112 6.66 -3.92 -5.77
C GLY A 112 6.88 -5.35 -5.26
N ILE A 113 7.98 -5.99 -5.70
CA ILE A 113 8.37 -7.33 -5.24
C ILE A 113 8.58 -7.34 -3.72
N GLY A 114 9.28 -6.34 -3.18
CA GLY A 114 9.45 -6.18 -1.73
C GLY A 114 8.12 -5.98 -1.00
N ALA A 115 7.28 -5.06 -1.48
CA ALA A 115 5.98 -4.74 -0.87
C ALA A 115 5.05 -5.95 -0.75
N ALA A 116 5.10 -6.91 -1.69
CA ALA A 116 4.30 -8.13 -1.67
C ALA A 116 4.46 -8.95 -0.37
N GLY A 117 5.64 -8.92 0.24
CA GLY A 117 5.97 -9.64 1.48
C GLY A 117 5.69 -8.86 2.77
N THR A 118 5.07 -7.67 2.69
CA THR A 118 4.93 -6.75 3.85
C THR A 118 3.55 -6.82 4.49
N ALA A 119 2.64 -5.87 4.20
CA ALA A 119 1.35 -5.74 4.87
C ALA A 119 0.47 -7.00 4.82
N PRO A 120 0.37 -7.75 3.70
CA PRO A 120 -0.42 -8.99 3.67
C PRO A 120 0.08 -10.02 4.69
N ILE A 121 1.40 -10.14 4.82
CA ILE A 121 2.04 -11.08 5.75
C ILE A 121 1.93 -10.57 7.20
N ALA A 122 2.00 -9.26 7.42
CA ALA A 122 1.77 -8.65 8.73
C ALA A 122 0.32 -8.84 9.22
N MET A 123 -0.67 -8.76 8.32
CA MET A 123 -2.07 -9.09 8.62
C MET A 123 -2.22 -10.57 8.99
N ALA A 124 -1.58 -11.47 8.23
CA ALA A 124 -1.58 -12.90 8.52
C ALA A 124 -0.97 -13.20 9.90
N LEU A 125 0.21 -12.62 10.20
CA LEU A 125 0.88 -12.77 11.50
C LEU A 125 0.02 -12.20 12.65
N THR A 126 -0.69 -11.10 12.43
CA THR A 126 -1.64 -10.56 13.42
C THR A 126 -2.80 -11.52 13.67
N GLY A 127 -3.30 -12.15 12.61
CA GLY A 127 -4.31 -13.21 12.71
C GLY A 127 -3.82 -14.46 13.43
N ASP A 128 -2.52 -14.73 13.39
CA ASP A 128 -1.88 -15.85 14.11
C ASP A 128 -1.65 -15.52 15.60
N ILE A 129 -1.38 -14.24 15.95
CA ILE A 129 -1.11 -13.79 17.33
C ILE A 129 -2.39 -13.57 18.16
N PHE A 130 -3.44 -13.03 17.54
CA PHE A 130 -4.68 -12.65 18.21
C PHE A 130 -5.83 -13.59 17.81
N GLN A 131 -6.72 -13.90 18.76
CA GLN A 131 -7.84 -14.83 18.53
C GLN A 131 -9.19 -14.18 18.85
N GLY A 132 -10.28 -14.74 18.31
CA GLY A 132 -11.65 -14.31 18.58
C GLY A 132 -11.89 -12.81 18.32
N ALA A 133 -12.50 -12.13 19.30
CA ALA A 133 -12.79 -10.71 19.21
C ALA A 133 -11.53 -9.82 19.19
N GLU A 134 -10.45 -10.24 19.87
CA GLU A 134 -9.18 -9.50 19.86
C GLU A 134 -8.56 -9.46 18.46
N ARG A 135 -8.70 -10.55 17.68
CA ARG A 135 -8.23 -10.61 16.29
C ARG A 135 -8.86 -9.53 15.42
N SER A 136 -10.19 -9.39 15.52
CA SER A 136 -10.93 -8.38 14.76
C SER A 136 -10.50 -6.96 15.14
N ARG A 137 -10.26 -6.72 16.44
CA ARG A 137 -9.76 -5.42 16.93
C ARG A 137 -8.34 -5.14 16.43
N ALA A 138 -7.44 -6.13 16.50
CA ALA A 138 -6.06 -6.00 16.06
C ALA A 138 -5.95 -5.75 14.55
N LEU A 139 -6.72 -6.48 13.74
CA LEU A 139 -6.80 -6.22 12.29
C LEU A 139 -7.37 -4.83 12.00
N GLY A 140 -8.36 -4.37 12.78
CA GLY A 140 -8.86 -3.00 12.69
C GLY A 140 -7.81 -1.93 12.98
N VAL A 141 -6.91 -2.16 13.94
CA VAL A 141 -5.78 -1.25 14.23
C VAL A 141 -4.78 -1.21 13.07
N ILE A 142 -4.48 -2.37 12.48
CA ILE A 142 -3.60 -2.47 11.30
C ILE A 142 -4.19 -1.72 10.09
N GLU A 143 -5.49 -1.87 9.86
CA GLU A 143 -6.18 -1.12 8.80
C GLU A 143 -6.29 0.38 9.10
N ALA A 144 -6.42 0.76 10.38
CA ALA A 144 -6.36 2.17 10.75
C ALA A 144 -4.96 2.76 10.47
N ALA A 145 -3.88 2.02 10.76
CA ALA A 145 -2.52 2.43 10.44
C ALA A 145 -2.30 2.56 8.92
N ASN A 146 -2.84 1.63 8.14
CA ASN A 146 -2.90 1.72 6.67
C ASN A 146 -3.61 3.01 6.22
N GLY A 147 -4.78 3.31 6.78
CA GLY A 147 -5.53 4.54 6.50
C GLY A 147 -4.76 5.81 6.86
N MET A 148 -4.15 5.86 8.05
CA MET A 148 -3.34 7.00 8.49
C MET A 148 -2.12 7.21 7.59
N GLY A 149 -1.46 6.14 7.15
CA GLY A 149 -0.34 6.24 6.21
C GLY A 149 -0.76 6.90 4.90
N LYS A 150 -1.97 6.58 4.38
CA LYS A 150 -2.52 7.23 3.18
C LYS A 150 -2.75 8.72 3.42
N VAL A 151 -3.29 9.12 4.56
CA VAL A 151 -3.53 10.54 4.90
C VAL A 151 -2.22 11.31 5.07
N ALA A 152 -1.24 10.71 5.74
CA ALA A 152 0.06 11.33 5.97
C ALA A 152 0.89 11.45 4.68
N SER A 153 0.71 10.52 3.73
CA SER A 153 1.55 10.40 2.55
C SER A 153 1.67 11.66 1.68
N PRO A 154 0.60 12.42 1.34
CA PRO A 154 0.74 13.58 0.45
C PRO A 154 1.38 14.75 1.19
N ILE A 155 1.18 14.85 2.51
CA ILE A 155 1.80 15.87 3.36
C ILE A 155 3.31 15.64 3.42
N ILE A 156 3.73 14.42 3.77
CA ILE A 156 5.15 14.06 3.84
C ILE A 156 5.78 14.13 2.45
N GLY A 157 5.09 13.61 1.42
CA GLY A 157 5.55 13.66 0.03
C GLY A 157 5.76 15.09 -0.47
N SER A 158 4.81 16.00 -0.20
CA SER A 158 4.94 17.41 -0.58
C SER A 158 6.03 18.14 0.21
N ALA A 159 6.17 17.83 1.50
CA ALA A 159 7.25 18.39 2.33
C ALA A 159 8.63 17.96 1.82
N LEU A 160 8.80 16.70 1.45
CA LEU A 160 10.04 16.21 0.84
C LEU A 160 10.26 16.78 -0.56
N GLY A 161 9.19 17.00 -1.32
CA GLY A 161 9.23 17.66 -2.63
C GLY A 161 9.81 19.07 -2.58
N LEU A 162 9.69 19.77 -1.44
CA LEU A 162 10.34 21.07 -1.23
C LEU A 162 11.87 20.98 -1.17
N ILE A 163 12.41 19.83 -0.73
CA ILE A 163 13.85 19.57 -0.75
C ILE A 163 14.26 19.20 -2.17
N SER A 164 13.61 18.16 -2.72
CA SER A 164 13.73 17.78 -4.12
C SER A 164 12.68 16.74 -4.50
N TRP A 165 12.36 16.64 -5.79
CA TRP A 165 11.40 15.66 -6.30
C TRP A 165 11.84 14.20 -6.06
N TRP A 166 13.16 13.96 -5.96
CA TRP A 166 13.71 12.63 -5.69
C TRP A 166 13.87 12.29 -4.20
N ALA A 167 13.69 13.26 -3.30
CA ALA A 167 13.86 13.06 -1.84
C ALA A 167 12.97 11.95 -1.24
N PRO A 168 11.70 11.74 -1.66
CA PRO A 168 10.88 10.63 -1.18
C PRO A 168 11.52 9.25 -1.38
N PHE A 169 12.29 9.06 -2.46
CA PHE A 169 12.95 7.78 -2.75
C PHE A 169 14.06 7.43 -1.74
N PHE A 170 14.59 8.41 -1.01
CA PHE A 170 15.59 8.21 0.04
C PHE A 170 14.97 8.15 1.45
N ALA A 171 13.93 8.93 1.71
CA ALA A 171 13.21 8.88 2.99
C ALA A 171 12.54 7.53 3.22
N PHE A 172 11.97 6.96 2.15
CA PHE A 172 11.26 5.70 2.20
C PHE A 172 12.11 4.49 2.66
N PRO A 173 13.32 4.25 2.13
CA PRO A 173 14.26 3.24 2.64
C PRO A 173 14.51 3.34 4.15
N SER A 174 14.73 4.54 4.68
CA SER A 174 14.94 4.76 6.12
C SER A 174 13.74 4.29 6.94
N LEU A 175 12.52 4.60 6.48
CA LEU A 175 11.29 4.15 7.14
C LEU A 175 11.12 2.63 7.11
N ASN A 176 11.53 1.95 6.03
CA ASN A 176 11.52 0.49 5.98
C ASN A 176 12.49 -0.14 6.97
N VAL A 177 13.69 0.41 7.10
CA VAL A 177 14.69 -0.08 8.07
C VAL A 177 14.14 0.07 9.49
N LEU A 178 13.52 1.21 9.81
CA LEU A 178 12.87 1.42 11.10
C LEU A 178 11.72 0.44 11.35
N SER A 179 10.85 0.22 10.35
CA SER A 179 9.76 -0.76 10.45
C SER A 179 10.28 -2.20 10.60
N ALA A 180 11.33 -2.56 9.86
CA ALA A 180 11.98 -3.86 9.96
C ALA A 180 12.59 -4.08 11.35
N GLY A 181 13.24 -3.05 11.91
CA GLY A 181 13.75 -3.05 13.28
C GLY A 181 12.63 -3.20 14.32
N ALA A 182 11.52 -2.48 14.15
CA ALA A 182 10.34 -2.59 15.01
C ALA A 182 9.74 -4.00 14.97
N VAL A 183 9.60 -4.60 13.79
CA VAL A 183 9.13 -5.99 13.64
C VAL A 183 10.12 -6.98 14.23
N TRP A 184 11.43 -6.76 14.05
CA TRP A 184 12.47 -7.60 14.65
C TRP A 184 12.34 -7.62 16.17
N GLN A 185 12.33 -6.46 16.82
CA GLN A 185 12.31 -6.40 18.28
C GLN A 185 10.94 -6.74 18.87
N GLY A 186 9.87 -6.29 18.21
CA GLY A 186 8.52 -6.32 18.76
C GLY A 186 7.74 -7.62 18.54
N THR A 187 8.09 -8.42 17.53
CA THR A 187 7.36 -9.65 17.19
C THR A 187 8.19 -10.90 17.49
N ARG A 188 7.56 -11.91 18.09
CA ARG A 188 8.15 -13.25 18.25
C ARG A 188 7.71 -14.13 17.09
N GLU A 189 8.62 -14.96 16.59
CA GLU A 189 8.26 -15.99 15.62
C GLU A 189 7.25 -16.93 16.28
N THR A 190 6.06 -17.01 15.73
CA THR A 190 5.09 -18.01 16.19
C THR A 190 5.58 -19.34 15.63
N LYS A 191 5.88 -20.33 16.48
CA LYS A 191 6.28 -21.68 16.06
C LYS A 191 5.09 -22.34 15.35
N ARG A 192 4.89 -22.02 14.07
CA ARG A 192 3.94 -22.73 13.21
C ARG A 192 4.66 -23.95 12.65
N ARG A 193 3.99 -25.10 12.73
CA ARG A 193 4.45 -26.36 12.14
C ARG A 193 4.64 -26.10 10.65
N GLN A 194 5.87 -26.28 10.15
CA GLN A 194 6.18 -26.08 8.73
C GLN A 194 5.20 -26.91 7.91
N THR A 195 4.44 -26.27 7.03
CA THR A 195 3.60 -27.00 6.08
C THR A 195 4.52 -27.70 5.08
N GLU A 196 4.63 -29.02 5.17
CA GLU A 196 5.39 -29.88 4.24
C GLU A 196 4.81 -29.89 2.81
N THR A 197 3.70 -29.21 2.58
CA THR A 197 3.07 -29.13 1.27
C THR A 197 3.95 -28.39 0.26
N GLY A 198 4.37 -29.06 -0.80
CA GLY A 198 5.16 -28.45 -1.88
C GLY A 198 4.42 -27.32 -2.62
N LEU A 199 5.16 -26.45 -3.32
CA LEU A 199 4.64 -25.29 -4.05
C LEU A 199 3.47 -25.65 -4.97
N ARG A 200 3.51 -26.80 -5.64
CA ARG A 200 2.43 -27.30 -6.50
C ARG A 200 1.12 -27.57 -5.75
N ALA A 201 1.18 -27.99 -4.49
CA ALA A 201 -0.01 -28.19 -3.67
C ALA A 201 -0.60 -26.85 -3.23
N HIS A 202 0.25 -25.87 -2.88
CA HIS A 202 -0.19 -24.52 -2.55
C HIS A 202 -0.83 -23.82 -3.76
N LEU A 203 -0.22 -23.89 -4.95
CA LEU A 203 -0.79 -23.34 -6.18
C LEU A 203 -2.12 -24.01 -6.55
N ARG A 204 -2.25 -25.34 -6.37
CA ARG A 204 -3.54 -26.03 -6.55
C ARG A 204 -4.59 -25.59 -5.54
N ALA A 205 -4.20 -25.36 -4.28
CA ALA A 205 -5.12 -24.84 -3.27
C ALA A 205 -5.59 -23.41 -3.62
N LEU A 206 -4.68 -22.54 -4.08
CA LEU A 206 -5.02 -21.20 -4.56
C LEU A 206 -5.94 -21.25 -5.78
N ALA A 207 -5.64 -22.11 -6.76
CA ALA A 207 -6.49 -22.31 -7.93
C ALA A 207 -7.89 -22.79 -7.55
N GLY A 208 -7.99 -23.76 -6.62
CA GLY A 208 -9.28 -24.24 -6.12
C GLY A 208 -10.06 -23.19 -5.34
N VAL A 209 -9.40 -22.27 -4.63
CA VAL A 209 -10.06 -21.11 -4.00
C VAL A 209 -10.58 -20.15 -5.06
N PHE A 210 -9.78 -19.89 -6.10
CA PHE A 210 -10.21 -19.08 -7.24
C PHE A 210 -11.45 -19.69 -7.88
N GLU A 211 -11.42 -20.95 -8.32
CA GLU A 211 -12.56 -21.63 -8.93
C GLU A 211 -13.83 -21.56 -8.07
N ARG A 212 -13.72 -21.92 -6.78
CA ARG A 212 -14.87 -21.98 -5.85
C ARG A 212 -15.42 -20.62 -5.45
N ARG A 213 -14.60 -19.56 -5.47
CA ARG A 213 -14.97 -18.21 -5.00
C ARG A 213 -14.82 -17.16 -6.10
N THR A 214 -14.78 -17.57 -7.38
CA THR A 214 -14.46 -16.69 -8.52
C THR A 214 -15.32 -15.42 -8.49
N GLY A 215 -16.64 -15.55 -8.35
CA GLY A 215 -17.55 -14.40 -8.32
C GLY A 215 -17.24 -13.42 -7.18
N LEU A 216 -16.98 -13.90 -5.97
CA LEU A 216 -16.70 -13.04 -4.81
C LEU A 216 -15.30 -12.40 -4.89
N LEU A 217 -14.30 -13.15 -5.34
CA LEU A 217 -12.94 -12.64 -5.52
C LEU A 217 -12.89 -11.61 -6.65
N LEU A 218 -13.53 -11.92 -7.78
CA LEU A 218 -13.58 -11.03 -8.94
C LEU A 218 -14.33 -9.74 -8.62
N THR A 219 -15.49 -9.82 -7.98
CA THR A 219 -16.24 -8.61 -7.55
C THR A 219 -15.44 -7.76 -6.57
N SER A 220 -14.77 -8.37 -5.58
CA SER A 220 -13.91 -7.65 -4.62
C SER A 220 -12.70 -7.00 -5.29
N PHE A 221 -12.07 -7.72 -6.23
CA PHE A 221 -10.92 -7.23 -6.98
C PHE A 221 -11.30 -6.08 -7.92
N LEU A 222 -12.36 -6.23 -8.71
CA LEU A 222 -12.86 -5.18 -9.61
C LEU A 222 -13.33 -3.95 -8.85
N THR A 223 -14.04 -4.14 -7.73
CA THR A 223 -14.46 -3.04 -6.85
C THR A 223 -13.25 -2.31 -6.29
N GLY A 224 -12.27 -3.06 -5.74
CA GLY A 224 -11.04 -2.47 -5.19
C GLY A 224 -10.23 -1.73 -6.25
N MET A 225 -10.12 -2.31 -7.45
CA MET A 225 -9.46 -1.69 -8.60
C MET A 225 -10.13 -0.36 -8.98
N LEU A 226 -11.46 -0.35 -9.14
CA LEU A 226 -12.22 0.85 -9.48
C LEU A 226 -12.10 1.95 -8.41
N VAL A 227 -12.19 1.57 -7.13
CA VAL A 227 -12.05 2.51 -6.01
C VAL A 227 -10.63 3.10 -5.95
N LEU A 228 -9.59 2.26 -6.04
CA LEU A 228 -8.20 2.74 -5.98
C LEU A 228 -7.82 3.54 -7.22
N LEU A 229 -8.29 3.15 -8.41
CA LEU A 229 -8.06 3.90 -9.65
C LEU A 229 -8.73 5.28 -9.58
N THR A 230 -9.97 5.34 -9.07
CA THR A 230 -10.65 6.63 -8.84
C THR A 230 -9.91 7.48 -7.82
N LEU A 231 -9.47 6.89 -6.70
CA LEU A 231 -8.73 7.59 -5.65
C LEU A 231 -7.41 8.16 -6.17
N PHE A 232 -6.55 7.33 -6.76
CA PHE A 232 -5.24 7.77 -7.25
C PHE A 232 -5.35 8.69 -8.46
N GLY A 233 -6.30 8.44 -9.36
CA GLY A 233 -6.59 9.31 -10.50
C GLY A 233 -7.04 10.70 -10.06
N LEU A 234 -7.97 10.78 -9.10
CA LEU A 234 -8.42 12.04 -8.52
C LEU A 234 -7.29 12.78 -7.81
N LEU A 235 -6.46 12.08 -7.03
CA LEU A 235 -5.31 12.70 -6.34
C LEU A 235 -4.27 13.24 -7.33
N PHE A 236 -3.99 12.51 -8.41
CA PHE A 236 -3.08 12.96 -9.45
C PHE A 236 -3.62 14.20 -10.17
N TYR A 237 -4.88 14.14 -10.62
CA TYR A 237 -5.55 15.28 -11.26
C TYR A 237 -5.61 16.51 -10.35
N LEU A 238 -6.00 16.32 -9.08
CA LEU A 238 -6.03 17.39 -8.10
C LEU A 238 -4.64 17.97 -7.85
N SER A 239 -3.59 17.13 -7.82
CA SER A 239 -2.21 17.60 -7.69
C SER A 239 -1.78 18.45 -8.88
N GLU A 240 -2.05 18.04 -10.12
CA GLU A 240 -1.74 18.83 -11.32
C GLU A 240 -2.55 20.14 -11.35
N LEU A 241 -3.82 20.11 -10.96
CA LEU A 241 -4.71 21.28 -10.95
C LEU A 241 -4.31 22.32 -9.90
N LEU A 242 -3.94 21.88 -8.69
CA LEU A 242 -3.44 22.76 -7.63
C LEU A 242 -2.16 23.49 -8.04
N GLU A 243 -1.27 22.79 -8.74
CA GLU A 243 0.02 23.34 -9.16
C GLU A 243 -0.09 24.22 -10.41
N GLY A 244 -0.84 23.78 -11.42
CA GLY A 244 -0.98 24.47 -12.69
C GLY A 244 -1.91 25.67 -12.65
N ARG A 245 -3.08 25.55 -12.01
CA ARG A 245 -4.12 26.60 -12.03
C ARG A 245 -4.10 27.49 -10.79
N TYR A 246 -3.85 26.92 -9.61
CA TYR A 246 -3.86 27.67 -8.35
C TYR A 246 -2.46 28.04 -7.84
N HIS A 247 -1.40 27.65 -8.55
CA HIS A 247 0.00 27.88 -8.18
C HIS A 247 0.32 27.48 -6.72
N MET A 248 -0.42 26.49 -6.19
CA MET A 248 -0.26 26.00 -4.83
C MET A 248 0.88 24.97 -4.80
N SER A 249 1.88 25.21 -3.96
CA SER A 249 3.05 24.35 -3.82
C SER A 249 3.31 23.95 -2.36
N GLY A 250 4.18 22.96 -2.17
CA GLY A 250 4.64 22.55 -0.85
C GLY A 250 3.59 21.93 0.05
N ILE A 251 3.72 22.17 1.36
CA ILE A 251 2.93 21.49 2.40
C ILE A 251 1.42 21.76 2.25
N VAL A 252 1.03 22.94 1.79
CA VAL A 252 -0.39 23.28 1.59
C VAL A 252 -1.02 22.39 0.52
N LYS A 253 -0.31 22.13 -0.59
CA LYS A 253 -0.74 21.17 -1.63
C LYS A 253 -0.96 19.79 -1.01
N GLY A 254 0.00 19.33 -0.21
CA GLY A 254 -0.09 18.06 0.51
C GLY A 254 -1.27 17.98 1.48
N ALA A 255 -1.55 19.06 2.22
CA ALA A 255 -2.68 19.14 3.14
C ALA A 255 -4.03 19.06 2.41
N VAL A 256 -4.18 19.76 1.28
CA VAL A 256 -5.39 19.69 0.45
C VAL A 256 -5.60 18.28 -0.11
N LEU A 257 -4.53 17.63 -0.59
CA LEU A 257 -4.58 16.23 -1.04
C LEU A 257 -4.94 15.24 0.08
N ALA A 258 -4.63 15.56 1.33
CA ALA A 258 -4.94 14.69 2.47
C ALA A 258 -6.43 14.73 2.86
N ILE A 259 -7.16 15.82 2.56
CA ILE A 259 -8.59 15.99 2.91
C ILE A 259 -9.46 14.83 2.38
N PRO A 260 -9.51 14.53 1.06
CA PRO A 260 -10.37 13.45 0.55
C PRO A 260 -9.98 12.08 1.12
N ILE A 261 -8.67 11.85 1.34
CA ILE A 261 -8.17 10.61 1.93
C ILE A 261 -8.60 10.49 3.40
N PHE A 262 -8.59 11.59 4.14
CA PHE A 262 -9.03 11.63 5.54
C PHE A 262 -10.51 11.31 5.65
N PHE A 263 -11.36 11.93 4.82
CA PHE A 263 -12.79 11.60 4.79
C PHE A 263 -13.02 10.14 4.40
N MET A 264 -12.29 9.61 3.41
CA MET A 264 -12.37 8.21 3.01
C MET A 264 -11.97 7.26 4.16
N ALA A 265 -10.84 7.54 4.82
CA ALA A 265 -10.34 6.73 5.94
C ALA A 265 -11.30 6.77 7.13
N SER A 266 -11.77 7.96 7.51
CA SER A 266 -12.74 8.16 8.59
C SER A 266 -14.06 7.45 8.29
N THR A 267 -14.59 7.60 7.08
CA THR A 267 -15.86 6.95 6.68
C THR A 267 -15.72 5.44 6.65
N SER A 268 -14.61 4.90 6.13
CA SER A 268 -14.32 3.47 6.14
C SER A 268 -14.23 2.92 7.57
N TYR A 269 -13.53 3.63 8.46
CA TYR A 269 -13.39 3.27 9.86
C TYR A 269 -14.73 3.30 10.61
N LEU A 270 -15.50 4.38 10.48
CA LEU A 270 -16.82 4.53 11.11
C LEU A 270 -17.81 3.47 10.60
N THR A 271 -17.83 3.21 9.30
CA THR A 271 -18.66 2.16 8.70
C THR A 271 -18.27 0.79 9.27
N GLY A 272 -16.97 0.51 9.41
CA GLY A 272 -16.47 -0.71 10.04
C GLY A 272 -16.87 -0.88 11.51
N LEU A 273 -17.01 0.23 12.25
CA LEU A 273 -17.48 0.23 13.64
C LEU A 273 -19.00 0.04 13.74
N LEU A 274 -19.77 0.77 12.93
CA LEU A 274 -21.24 0.82 12.98
C LEU A 274 -21.89 -0.45 12.42
N VAL A 275 -21.29 -1.04 11.38
CA VAL A 275 -21.87 -2.19 10.65
C VAL A 275 -21.46 -3.53 11.29
N LYS A 276 -20.77 -3.52 12.44
CA LYS A 276 -20.33 -4.72 13.17
C LYS A 276 -21.47 -5.75 13.27
N LYS A 277 -21.26 -6.91 12.64
CA LYS A 277 -22.16 -8.10 12.62
C LYS A 277 -23.46 -7.97 11.80
N ARG A 278 -23.73 -6.87 11.09
CA ARG A 278 -24.93 -6.71 10.23
C ARG A 278 -24.61 -6.89 8.75
N PHE A 279 -24.48 -8.16 8.32
CA PHE A 279 -24.10 -8.51 6.94
C PHE A 279 -25.02 -7.91 5.86
N GLY A 280 -26.32 -7.75 6.13
CA GLY A 280 -27.26 -7.11 5.19
C GLY A 280 -26.93 -5.63 4.93
N VAL A 281 -26.66 -4.87 6.00
CA VAL A 281 -26.30 -3.44 5.91
C VAL A 281 -24.94 -3.27 5.23
N MET A 282 -23.98 -4.16 5.51
CA MET A 282 -22.66 -4.16 4.84
C MET A 282 -22.79 -4.31 3.33
N ARG A 283 -23.63 -5.25 2.88
CA ARG A 283 -23.84 -5.50 1.44
C ARG A 283 -24.49 -4.28 0.77
N VAL A 284 -25.52 -3.69 1.38
CA VAL A 284 -26.19 -2.50 0.83
C VAL A 284 -25.21 -1.33 0.74
N ALA A 285 -24.43 -1.06 1.79
CA ALA A 285 -23.46 0.03 1.82
C ALA A 285 -22.36 -0.11 0.74
N VAL A 286 -21.86 -1.33 0.52
CA VAL A 286 -20.87 -1.60 -0.54
C VAL A 286 -21.48 -1.38 -1.92
N ILE A 287 -22.68 -1.92 -2.18
CA ILE A 287 -23.36 -1.77 -3.47
C ILE A 287 -23.69 -0.30 -3.75
N SER A 288 -24.25 0.42 -2.78
CA SER A 288 -24.56 1.85 -2.95
C SER A 288 -23.30 2.66 -3.21
N GLY A 289 -22.19 2.36 -2.52
CA GLY A 289 -20.91 3.01 -2.75
C GLY A 289 -20.38 2.79 -4.17
N VAL A 290 -20.42 1.56 -4.67
CA VAL A 290 -19.97 1.23 -6.04
C VAL A 290 -20.84 1.92 -7.09
N VAL A 291 -22.17 1.94 -6.90
CA VAL A 291 -23.09 2.63 -7.81
C VAL A 291 -22.82 4.12 -7.85
N LEU A 292 -22.57 4.77 -6.71
CA LEU A 292 -22.23 6.19 -6.66
C LEU A 292 -20.92 6.50 -7.40
N VAL A 293 -19.89 5.67 -7.24
CA VAL A 293 -18.63 5.84 -7.98
C VAL A 293 -18.86 5.66 -9.49
N ALA A 294 -19.62 4.63 -9.89
CA ALA A 294 -19.95 4.41 -11.30
C ALA A 294 -20.72 5.59 -11.90
N PHE A 295 -21.70 6.12 -11.16
CA PHE A 295 -22.49 7.29 -11.58
C PHE A 295 -21.62 8.54 -11.75
N HIS A 296 -20.68 8.79 -10.83
CA HIS A 296 -19.71 9.87 -10.96
C HIS A 296 -18.89 9.78 -12.24
N TRP A 297 -18.40 8.59 -12.60
CA TRP A 297 -17.65 8.39 -13.84
C TRP A 297 -18.49 8.65 -15.10
N VAL A 298 -19.75 8.21 -15.12
CA VAL A 298 -20.67 8.47 -16.23
C VAL A 298 -20.93 9.96 -16.40
N CYS A 299 -21.18 10.68 -15.30
CA CYS A 299 -21.40 12.13 -15.33
C CYS A 299 -20.14 12.91 -15.74
N TYR A 300 -18.94 12.39 -15.46
CA TYR A 300 -17.68 13.05 -15.83
C TYR A 300 -17.32 12.85 -17.32
N LEU A 301 -17.83 11.78 -17.94
CA LEU A 301 -17.64 11.47 -19.37
C LEU A 301 -18.70 12.11 -20.29
N SER A 302 -19.76 12.70 -19.71
CA SER A 302 -20.86 13.36 -20.43
C SER A 302 -20.66 14.86 -20.46
#